data_AF-A0A537ISE5-F1
#
_entry.id   AF-A0A537ISE5-F1
#
_cell.length_a   1.000
_cell.length_b   1.000
_cell.length_c   1.000
_cell.angle_alpha   90.00
_cell.angle_beta   90.00
_cell.angle_gamma   90.00
#
_symmetry.space_group_name_H-M   'P 1'
#
loop_
_entity.id
_entity.type
_entity.pdbx_description
1 polymer ?
#
loop_
_entity_poly.entity_id
_entity_poly.type
_entity_poly.pdbx_seq_one_letter_code
_entity_poly.pdbx_strand_id
1 'polypeptide(L)'
;MKKYPSIKLAQSILVFSTLLTANAVIAQTDKEKKIIVDCDTAKAEFLRTDPSLKNVFAKAYGYLILPNVGKGAVGIGGASGNGAVYEQGRLVGKAKMSQVTVGFQLGGQAYRELIFFETKTALDHFKANKVEFSAQASAVAATAGASANAKYTDGIMIYTQQKGGLMYEASVGGQKFKYAAF
;
A
#
# COMPACT_ATOMS: atom_id res chain seq x y z
N MET A 1 -58.07 14.94 21.70
CA MET A 1 -56.60 15.09 21.65
C MET A 1 -55.94 13.73 21.88
N LYS A 2 -55.42 13.07 20.82
CA LYS A 2 -54.71 11.78 20.94
C LYS A 2 -53.22 12.06 21.18
N LYS A 3 -52.71 11.68 22.36
CA LYS A 3 -51.27 11.69 22.67
C LYS A 3 -50.58 10.61 21.84
N TYR A 4 -49.72 11.00 20.90
CA TYR A 4 -48.84 10.06 20.21
C TYR A 4 -47.74 9.58 21.18
N PRO A 5 -47.43 8.27 21.23
CA PRO A 5 -46.46 7.74 22.19
C PRO A 5 -45.05 8.02 21.68
N SER A 6 -44.37 8.99 22.30
CA SER A 6 -43.02 9.47 21.97
C SER A 6 -41.92 8.40 22.01
N ILE A 7 -42.21 7.22 22.57
CA ILE A 7 -41.24 6.13 22.81
C ILE A 7 -41.03 5.26 21.57
N LYS A 8 -42.03 5.06 20.71
CA LYS A 8 -41.90 4.17 19.53
C LYS A 8 -41.06 4.78 18.40
N LEU A 9 -41.03 6.10 18.29
CA LEU A 9 -40.22 6.80 17.28
C LEU A 9 -38.72 6.76 17.63
N ALA A 10 -38.38 6.91 18.91
CA ALA A 10 -36.99 6.82 19.39
C ALA A 10 -36.40 5.41 19.23
N GLN A 11 -37.19 4.35 19.46
CA GLN A 11 -36.76 2.97 19.25
C GLN A 11 -36.53 2.65 17.75
N SER A 12 -37.36 3.19 16.85
CA SER A 12 -37.20 2.97 15.40
C SER A 12 -35.97 3.67 14.82
N ILE A 13 -35.60 4.85 15.33
CA ILE A 13 -34.38 5.57 14.95
C ILE A 13 -33.12 4.85 15.47
N LEU A 14 -33.18 4.30 16.69
CA LEU A 14 -32.08 3.54 17.28
C LEU A 14 -31.79 2.24 16.50
N VAL A 15 -32.83 1.50 16.09
CA VAL A 15 -32.69 0.26 15.30
C VAL A 15 -32.15 0.54 13.89
N PHE A 16 -32.57 1.64 13.25
CA PHE A 16 -32.06 2.04 11.93
C PHE A 16 -30.60 2.49 11.97
N SER A 17 -30.18 3.18 13.03
CA SER A 17 -28.79 3.56 13.24
C SER A 17 -27.89 2.34 13.49
N THR A 18 -28.36 1.33 14.24
CA THR A 18 -27.61 0.08 14.45
C THR A 18 -27.51 -0.80 13.21
N LEU A 19 -28.49 -0.76 12.30
CA LEU A 19 -28.40 -1.48 11.01
C LEU A 19 -27.40 -0.81 10.06
N LEU A 20 -27.28 0.52 10.08
CA LEU A 20 -26.31 1.24 9.24
C LEU A 20 -24.86 0.98 9.68
N THR A 21 -24.60 0.89 10.98
CA THR A 21 -23.25 0.65 11.52
C THR A 21 -22.76 -0.77 11.26
N ALA A 22 -23.63 -1.79 11.32
CA ALA A 22 -23.27 -3.17 11.02
C ALA A 22 -22.76 -3.36 9.58
N ASN A 23 -23.43 -2.74 8.61
CA ASN A 23 -23.06 -2.84 7.19
C ASN A 23 -21.71 -2.17 6.88
N ALA A 24 -21.39 -1.05 7.54
CA ALA A 24 -20.13 -0.35 7.34
C ALA A 24 -18.93 -1.16 7.86
N VAL A 25 -19.08 -1.84 9.01
CA VAL A 25 -18.03 -2.69 9.59
C VAL A 25 -17.77 -3.91 8.70
N ILE A 26 -18.82 -4.58 8.22
CA ILE A 26 -18.69 -5.75 7.34
C ILE A 26 -17.98 -5.40 6.02
N ALA A 27 -18.38 -4.29 5.38
CA ALA A 27 -17.75 -3.84 4.13
C ALA A 27 -16.27 -3.47 4.29
N GLN A 28 -15.88 -2.98 5.47
CA GLN A 28 -14.48 -2.68 5.78
C GLN A 28 -13.67 -3.97 5.93
N THR A 29 -14.20 -4.98 6.62
CA THR A 29 -13.54 -6.29 6.78
C THR A 29 -13.34 -7.01 5.45
N ASP A 30 -14.28 -6.94 4.52
CA ASP A 30 -14.15 -7.61 3.21
C ASP A 30 -13.06 -6.98 2.34
N LYS A 31 -12.95 -5.64 2.35
CA LYS A 31 -11.86 -4.94 1.67
C LYS A 31 -10.51 -5.25 2.30
N GLU A 32 -10.45 -5.39 3.61
CA GLU A 32 -9.24 -5.75 4.36
C GLU A 32 -8.78 -7.19 4.04
N LYS A 33 -9.71 -8.15 4.02
CA LYS A 33 -9.41 -9.51 3.58
C LYS A 33 -8.90 -9.53 2.14
N LYS A 34 -9.57 -8.78 1.24
CA LYS A 34 -9.16 -8.72 -0.17
C LYS A 34 -7.75 -8.14 -0.32
N ILE A 35 -7.39 -7.07 0.39
CA ILE A 35 -6.06 -6.47 0.24
C ILE A 35 -4.96 -7.44 0.69
N ILE A 36 -5.20 -8.23 1.74
CA ILE A 36 -4.24 -9.24 2.21
C ILE A 36 -4.06 -10.33 1.15
N VAL A 37 -5.15 -10.85 0.57
CA VAL A 37 -5.10 -11.83 -0.53
C VAL A 37 -4.36 -11.28 -1.76
N ASP A 38 -4.61 -10.02 -2.12
CA ASP A 38 -3.90 -9.36 -3.21
C ASP A 38 -2.39 -9.21 -2.89
N CYS A 39 -2.03 -8.94 -1.63
CA CYS A 39 -0.63 -8.88 -1.16
C CYS A 39 0.07 -10.24 -1.25
N ASP A 40 -0.61 -11.33 -0.87
CA ASP A 40 -0.05 -12.68 -0.99
C ASP A 40 0.19 -13.05 -2.46
N THR A 41 -0.75 -12.71 -3.33
CA THR A 41 -0.61 -12.88 -4.78
C THR A 41 0.56 -12.05 -5.31
N ALA A 42 0.69 -10.78 -4.89
CA ALA A 42 1.80 -9.94 -5.28
C ALA A 42 3.16 -10.47 -4.80
N LYS A 43 3.23 -11.01 -3.57
CA LYS A 43 4.44 -11.67 -3.07
C LYS A 43 4.83 -12.86 -3.94
N ALA A 44 3.87 -13.70 -4.31
CA ALA A 44 4.11 -14.82 -5.21
C ALA A 44 4.63 -14.36 -6.58
N GLU A 45 4.08 -13.29 -7.16
CA GLU A 45 4.55 -12.71 -8.41
C GLU A 45 5.97 -12.15 -8.33
N PHE A 46 6.32 -11.46 -7.24
CA PHE A 46 7.70 -10.99 -7.02
C PHE A 46 8.68 -12.16 -6.93
N LEU A 47 8.34 -13.20 -6.16
CA LEU A 47 9.17 -14.40 -6.02
C LEU A 47 9.26 -15.22 -7.31
N ARG A 48 8.22 -15.18 -8.15
CA ARG A 48 8.22 -15.82 -9.47
C ARG A 48 9.16 -15.10 -10.43
N THR A 49 9.18 -13.76 -10.41
CA THR A 49 10.08 -12.94 -11.24
C THR A 49 11.53 -13.00 -10.76
N ASP A 50 11.75 -12.95 -9.44
CA ASP A 50 13.08 -13.04 -8.85
C ASP A 50 13.06 -13.97 -7.62
N PRO A 51 13.40 -15.26 -7.80
CA PRO A 51 13.46 -16.23 -6.69
C PRO A 51 14.47 -15.85 -5.59
N SER A 52 15.48 -15.01 -5.89
CA SER A 52 16.48 -14.61 -4.90
C SER A 52 15.93 -13.63 -3.85
N LEU A 53 14.77 -13.01 -4.11
CA LEU A 53 14.00 -12.25 -3.12
C LEU A 53 13.61 -13.08 -1.89
N LYS A 54 13.56 -14.42 -1.97
CA LYS A 54 13.37 -15.29 -0.79
C LYS A 54 14.38 -14.95 0.32
N ASN A 55 15.63 -14.69 -0.04
CA ASN A 55 16.68 -14.35 0.92
C ASN A 55 16.49 -12.93 1.49
N VAL A 56 15.98 -12.00 0.68
CA VAL A 56 15.68 -10.63 1.13
C VAL A 56 14.51 -10.64 2.12
N PHE A 57 13.43 -11.36 1.81
CA PHE A 57 12.30 -11.57 2.74
C PHE A 57 12.74 -12.20 4.06
N ALA A 58 13.68 -13.14 4.03
CA ALA A 58 14.17 -13.80 5.24
C ALA A 58 15.05 -12.89 6.12
N LYS A 59 15.74 -11.91 5.52
CA LYS A 59 16.68 -11.01 6.22
C LYS A 59 16.06 -9.69 6.66
N ALA A 60 15.05 -9.19 5.94
CA ALA A 60 14.43 -7.91 6.25
C ALA A 60 13.71 -7.95 7.60
N TYR A 61 13.79 -6.86 8.37
CA TYR A 61 13.06 -6.73 9.63
C TYR A 61 11.56 -6.62 9.40
N GLY A 62 11.15 -5.91 8.34
CA GLY A 62 9.76 -5.81 7.93
C GLY A 62 9.63 -5.51 6.44
N TYR A 63 8.41 -5.57 5.92
CA TYR A 63 8.13 -5.21 4.54
C TYR A 63 6.70 -4.70 4.35
N LEU A 64 6.50 -3.87 3.32
CA LEU A 64 5.21 -3.42 2.82
C LEU A 64 5.01 -3.95 1.41
N ILE A 65 3.84 -4.52 1.14
CA ILE A 65 3.42 -4.90 -0.22
C ILE A 65 2.22 -4.04 -0.62
N LEU A 66 2.37 -3.29 -1.71
CA LEU A 66 1.32 -2.57 -2.41
C LEU A 66 0.98 -3.35 -3.71
N PRO A 67 -0.04 -4.22 -3.69
CA PRO A 67 -0.31 -5.13 -4.81
C PRO A 67 -0.96 -4.44 -6.01
N ASN A 68 -1.50 -3.24 -5.81
CA ASN A 68 -2.23 -2.48 -6.80
C ASN A 68 -1.94 -0.99 -6.61
N VAL A 69 -0.93 -0.49 -7.32
CA VAL A 69 -0.69 0.94 -7.45
C VAL A 69 -1.16 1.39 -8.83
N GLY A 70 -2.08 2.36 -8.86
CA GLY A 70 -2.47 3.05 -10.08
C GLY A 70 -1.75 4.38 -10.20
N LYS A 71 -1.21 4.66 -11.38
CA LYS A 71 -0.53 5.91 -11.73
C LYS A 71 -1.11 6.48 -13.03
N GLY A 72 -1.28 7.80 -13.08
CA GLY A 72 -1.72 8.51 -14.28
C GLY A 72 -1.11 9.90 -14.35
N ALA A 73 -0.78 10.37 -15.56
CA ALA A 73 -0.16 11.67 -15.76
C ALA A 73 -0.36 12.25 -17.17
N VAL A 74 -0.42 13.59 -17.24
CA VAL A 74 -0.30 14.42 -18.46
C VAL A 74 0.51 15.66 -18.08
N GLY A 75 1.83 15.51 -17.95
CA GLY A 75 2.74 16.55 -17.42
C GLY A 75 2.77 16.63 -15.89
N ILE A 76 1.60 16.71 -15.26
CA ILE A 76 1.45 16.54 -13.82
C ILE A 76 0.77 15.19 -13.57
N GLY A 77 1.29 14.44 -12.62
CA GLY A 77 0.88 13.07 -12.35
C GLY A 77 0.65 12.79 -10.88
N GLY A 78 -0.05 11.67 -10.66
CA GLY A 78 -0.24 11.13 -9.32
C GLY A 78 -0.29 9.61 -9.33
N ALA A 79 0.02 9.02 -8.18
CA ALA A 79 -0.18 7.61 -7.95
C ALA A 79 -0.84 7.36 -6.60
N SER A 80 -1.59 6.26 -6.49
CA SER A 80 -2.10 5.80 -5.20
C SER A 80 -2.22 4.28 -5.17
N GLY A 81 -2.00 3.72 -3.99
CA GLY A 81 -2.18 2.31 -3.71
C GLY A 81 -2.50 2.09 -2.24
N ASN A 82 -3.02 0.91 -1.92
CA ASN A 82 -3.17 0.43 -0.55
C ASN A 82 -2.42 -0.90 -0.44
N GLY A 83 -2.03 -1.29 0.76
CA GLY A 83 -1.26 -2.49 0.99
C GLY A 83 -1.19 -2.91 2.44
N ALA A 84 -0.45 -3.99 2.68
CA ALA A 84 -0.27 -4.60 3.98
C ALA A 84 1.19 -4.50 4.43
N VAL A 85 1.37 -4.26 5.73
CA VAL A 85 2.66 -4.11 6.40
C VAL A 85 2.90 -5.33 7.28
N TYR A 86 4.10 -5.86 7.19
CA TYR A 86 4.54 -7.04 7.89
C TYR A 86 5.79 -6.73 8.71
N GLU A 87 5.84 -7.22 9.94
CA GLU A 87 6.99 -7.15 10.82
C GLU A 87 7.41 -8.58 11.16
N GLN A 88 8.66 -8.93 10.84
CA GLN A 88 9.19 -10.28 11.03
C GLN A 88 8.27 -11.37 10.44
N GLY A 89 7.70 -11.09 9.26
CA GLY A 89 6.76 -11.97 8.56
C GLY A 89 5.33 -11.99 9.10
N ARG A 90 5.04 -11.31 10.21
CA ARG A 90 3.69 -11.22 10.80
C ARG A 90 2.98 -9.98 10.26
N LEU A 91 1.71 -10.13 9.90
CA LEU A 91 0.86 -9.02 9.49
C LEU A 91 0.60 -8.09 10.68
N VAL A 92 0.95 -6.80 10.56
CA VAL A 92 0.84 -5.82 11.67
C VAL A 92 -0.04 -4.60 11.36
N GLY A 93 -0.29 -4.31 10.08
CA GLY A 93 -1.14 -3.19 9.71
C GLY A 93 -1.31 -3.02 8.21
N LYS A 94 -1.92 -1.89 7.85
CA LYS A 94 -2.11 -1.43 6.47
C LYS A 94 -1.33 -0.15 6.22
N ALA A 95 -1.05 0.09 4.94
CA ALA A 95 -0.55 1.37 4.49
C ALA A 95 -1.35 1.85 3.28
N LYS A 96 -1.62 3.16 3.27
CA LYS A 96 -2.07 3.87 2.08
C LYS A 96 -0.92 4.72 1.55
N MET A 97 -0.70 4.62 0.25
CA MET A 97 0.33 5.36 -0.47
C MET A 97 -0.30 6.42 -1.37
N SER A 98 0.32 7.59 -1.42
CA SER A 98 -0.03 8.65 -2.36
C SER A 98 1.23 9.31 -2.89
N GLN A 99 1.27 9.58 -4.19
CA GLN A 99 2.41 10.16 -4.87
C GLN A 99 1.96 11.35 -5.71
N VAL A 100 2.80 12.37 -5.78
CA VAL A 100 2.67 13.49 -6.70
C VAL A 100 3.94 13.59 -7.52
N THR A 101 3.80 13.74 -8.83
CA THR A 101 4.92 13.87 -9.78
C THR A 101 4.71 15.04 -10.71
N VAL A 102 5.81 15.65 -11.12
CA VAL A 102 5.86 16.69 -12.15
C VAL A 102 6.98 16.35 -13.11
N GLY A 103 6.69 16.39 -14.41
CA GLY A 103 7.70 16.18 -15.45
C GLY A 103 7.09 15.76 -16.79
N PHE A 104 7.93 15.29 -17.71
CA PHE A 104 7.43 14.75 -18.96
C PHE A 104 6.83 13.36 -18.70
N GLN A 105 5.53 13.33 -18.45
CA GLN A 105 4.80 12.10 -18.15
C GLN A 105 3.53 12.04 -18.96
N LEU A 106 3.28 10.93 -19.64
CA LEU A 106 2.03 10.72 -20.35
C LEU A 106 1.60 9.26 -20.28
N GLY A 107 0.37 9.05 -19.81
CA GLY A 107 -0.29 7.77 -19.86
C GLY A 107 -0.83 7.31 -18.51
N GLY A 108 -1.06 6.00 -18.43
CA GLY A 108 -1.64 5.34 -17.27
C GLY A 108 -0.99 3.97 -17.09
N GLN A 109 -0.60 3.66 -15.86
CA GLN A 109 0.09 2.43 -15.51
C GLN A 109 -0.43 1.87 -14.20
N ALA A 110 -0.53 0.54 -14.15
CA ALA A 110 -0.68 -0.22 -12.92
C ALA A 110 0.62 -0.98 -12.61
N TYR A 111 1.07 -0.94 -11.36
CA TYR A 111 2.23 -1.69 -10.89
C TYR A 111 2.04 -2.26 -9.48
N ARG A 112 2.92 -3.18 -9.11
CA ARG A 112 3.11 -3.66 -7.73
C ARG A 112 4.35 -3.01 -7.16
N GLU A 113 4.32 -2.72 -5.88
CA GLU A 113 5.47 -2.17 -5.16
C GLU A 113 5.71 -2.98 -3.88
N LEU A 114 6.96 -3.31 -3.62
CA LEU A 114 7.43 -4.06 -2.47
C LEU A 114 8.56 -3.27 -1.82
N ILE A 115 8.36 -2.88 -0.57
CA ILE A 115 9.32 -2.09 0.19
C ILE A 115 9.82 -2.95 1.35
N PHE A 116 11.12 -3.15 1.44
CA PHE A 116 11.76 -3.80 2.57
C PHE A 116 12.33 -2.76 3.53
N PHE A 117 12.23 -3.07 4.82
CA PHE A 117 12.82 -2.33 5.92
C PHE A 117 13.93 -3.18 6.54
N GLU A 118 15.16 -2.69 6.48
CA GLU A 118 16.34 -3.42 6.95
C GLU A 118 16.33 -3.60 8.47
N THR A 119 15.90 -2.56 9.20
CA THR A 119 15.98 -2.50 10.66
C THR A 119 14.65 -2.13 11.30
N LYS A 120 14.55 -2.38 12.61
CA LYS A 120 13.43 -1.91 13.43
C LYS A 120 13.22 -0.41 13.33
N THR A 121 14.31 0.36 13.42
CA THR A 121 14.27 1.82 13.33
C THR A 121 13.67 2.30 12.00
N ALA A 122 14.05 1.69 10.88
CA ALA A 122 13.49 2.02 9.57
C ALA A 122 11.98 1.76 9.51
N LEU A 123 11.53 0.60 10.03
CA LEU A 123 10.10 0.27 10.10
C LEU A 123 9.33 1.20 11.04
N ASP A 124 9.88 1.53 12.21
CA ASP A 124 9.24 2.40 13.19
C ASP A 124 9.09 3.82 12.66
N HIS A 125 10.10 4.35 11.95
CA HIS A 125 10.02 5.65 11.29
C HIS A 125 8.88 5.67 10.26
N PHE A 126 8.77 4.62 9.45
CA PHE A 126 7.68 4.46 8.51
C PHE A 126 6.32 4.43 9.21
N LYS A 127 6.15 3.61 10.26
CA LYS A 127 4.89 3.51 11.03
C LYS A 127 4.50 4.82 11.70
N ALA A 128 5.48 5.62 12.10
CA ALA A 128 5.26 6.95 12.65
C ALA A 128 4.87 8.01 11.60
N ASN A 129 4.70 7.63 10.33
CA ASN A 129 4.45 8.51 9.19
C ASN A 129 5.51 9.62 9.04
N LYS A 130 6.74 9.36 9.50
CA LYS A 130 7.86 10.32 9.43
C LYS A 130 8.66 10.20 8.14
N VAL A 131 8.10 9.53 7.13
CA VAL A 131 8.83 9.13 5.94
C VAL A 131 8.10 9.64 4.71
N GLU A 132 8.76 10.55 3.99
CA GLU A 132 8.43 10.91 2.62
C GLU A 132 9.57 10.38 1.74
N PHE A 133 9.26 9.49 0.80
CA PHE A 133 10.27 9.00 -0.14
C PHE A 133 10.34 9.96 -1.33
N SER A 134 11.53 10.45 -1.66
CA SER A 134 11.75 11.11 -2.95
C SER A 134 11.79 10.05 -4.05
N ALA A 135 11.18 10.34 -5.21
CA ALA A 135 11.06 9.41 -6.33
C ALA A 135 12.42 8.89 -6.85
N GLN A 136 13.51 9.61 -6.56
CA GLN A 136 14.88 9.24 -6.94
C GLN A 136 15.58 8.27 -5.98
N ALA A 137 15.01 7.95 -4.81
CA ALA A 137 15.81 7.37 -3.71
C ALA A 137 16.19 5.88 -3.84
N SER A 138 15.35 4.96 -4.35
CA SER A 138 15.77 3.54 -4.43
C SER A 138 14.91 2.56 -5.24
N ALA A 139 14.11 3.00 -6.22
CA ALA A 139 13.31 2.05 -7.00
C ALA A 139 14.20 1.21 -7.93
N VAL A 140 14.45 -0.05 -7.56
CA VAL A 140 15.02 -1.05 -8.45
C VAL A 140 13.87 -1.68 -9.24
N ALA A 141 13.95 -1.66 -10.57
CA ALA A 141 13.01 -2.42 -11.39
C ALA A 141 13.17 -3.91 -11.05
N ALA A 142 12.09 -4.57 -10.65
CA ALA A 142 12.12 -6.00 -10.33
C ALA A 142 12.24 -6.81 -11.63
N THR A 143 13.47 -7.00 -12.10
CA THR A 143 13.85 -7.91 -13.18
C THR A 143 14.60 -9.11 -12.60
N ALA A 144 14.71 -10.20 -13.36
CA ALA A 144 15.43 -11.39 -12.89
C ALA A 144 16.87 -11.03 -12.48
N GLY A 145 17.26 -11.32 -11.24
CA GLY A 145 18.59 -11.03 -10.70
C GLY A 145 18.80 -9.59 -10.22
N ALA A 146 17.79 -8.72 -10.31
CA ALA A 146 17.90 -7.34 -9.85
C ALA A 146 18.15 -7.24 -8.34
N SER A 147 17.60 -8.18 -7.55
CA SER A 147 17.79 -8.16 -6.10
C SER A 147 19.21 -8.52 -5.65
N ALA A 148 20.03 -9.14 -6.51
CA ALA A 148 21.43 -9.43 -6.19
C ALA A 148 22.30 -8.15 -6.06
N ASN A 149 21.88 -7.04 -6.70
CA ASN A 149 22.60 -5.76 -6.68
C ASN A 149 21.82 -4.65 -5.94
N ALA A 150 20.59 -4.93 -5.50
CA ALA A 150 19.77 -3.95 -4.79
C ALA A 150 20.38 -3.67 -3.41
N LYS A 151 20.58 -2.38 -3.10
CA LYS A 151 21.09 -1.91 -1.81
C LYS A 151 19.99 -1.19 -1.04
N TYR A 152 20.05 -1.28 0.27
CA TYR A 152 19.27 -0.41 1.14
C TYR A 152 19.83 1.02 1.04
N THR A 153 18.94 1.99 0.83
CA THR A 153 19.22 3.41 1.02
C THR A 153 18.45 3.83 2.26
N ASP A 154 19.14 4.35 3.28
CA ASP A 154 18.55 4.71 4.58
C ASP A 154 17.73 3.57 5.24
N GLY A 155 18.18 2.32 5.06
CA GLY A 155 17.50 1.13 5.58
C GLY A 155 16.23 0.72 4.80
N ILE A 156 16.01 1.29 3.61
CA ILE A 156 14.85 1.03 2.74
C ILE A 156 15.29 0.50 1.37
N MET A 157 14.61 -0.53 0.88
CA MET A 157 14.83 -1.10 -0.46
C MET A 157 13.50 -1.30 -1.17
N ILE A 158 13.36 -0.75 -2.38
CA ILE A 158 12.10 -0.70 -3.12
C ILE A 158 12.21 -1.51 -4.41
N TYR A 159 11.24 -2.39 -4.62
CA TYR A 159 11.05 -3.15 -5.85
C TYR A 159 9.72 -2.76 -6.49
N THR A 160 9.72 -2.56 -7.80
CA THR A 160 8.49 -2.33 -8.57
C THR A 160 8.36 -3.34 -9.70
N GLN A 161 7.13 -3.80 -9.93
CA GLN A 161 6.81 -4.73 -11.02
C GLN A 161 5.60 -4.21 -11.79
N GLN A 162 5.76 -3.94 -13.08
CA GLN A 162 4.66 -3.51 -13.94
C GLN A 162 3.58 -4.59 -14.04
N LYS A 163 2.31 -4.18 -13.90
CA LYS A 163 1.13 -5.04 -14.10
C LYS A 163 0.51 -4.84 -15.48
N GLY A 164 0.53 -3.60 -15.96
CA GLY A 164 -0.06 -3.23 -17.24
C GLY A 164 -0.14 -1.71 -17.42
N GLY A 165 -0.60 -1.30 -18.59
CA GLY A 165 -0.58 0.10 -19.02
C GLY A 165 0.74 0.49 -19.67
N LEU A 166 0.78 1.71 -20.22
CA LEU A 166 1.93 2.30 -20.88
C LEU A 166 2.13 3.69 -20.30
N MET A 167 3.34 3.97 -19.84
CA MET A 167 3.73 5.26 -19.29
C MET A 167 5.05 5.68 -19.93
N TYR A 168 5.04 6.83 -20.60
CA TYR A 168 6.26 7.53 -20.98
C TYR A 168 6.58 8.53 -19.89
N GLU A 169 7.76 8.44 -19.29
CA GLU A 169 8.05 9.21 -18.09
C GLU A 169 9.52 9.62 -17.98
N ALA A 170 9.72 10.91 -17.72
CA ALA A 170 10.88 11.51 -17.08
C ALA A 170 10.36 12.53 -16.06
N SER A 171 10.27 12.15 -14.79
CA SER A 171 9.64 12.97 -13.74
C SER A 171 10.38 12.97 -12.42
N VAL A 172 10.07 13.97 -11.61
CA VAL A 172 10.46 14.04 -10.20
C VAL A 172 9.19 14.03 -9.36
N GLY A 173 9.23 13.39 -8.21
CA GLY A 173 8.09 13.34 -7.31
C GLY A 173 8.44 12.91 -5.90
N GLY A 174 7.42 12.92 -5.06
CA GLY A 174 7.50 12.43 -3.69
C GLY A 174 6.34 11.50 -3.40
N GLN A 175 6.59 10.51 -2.56
CA GLN A 175 5.63 9.51 -2.14
C GLN A 175 5.44 9.61 -0.62
N LYS A 176 4.19 9.66 -0.19
CA LYS A 176 3.79 9.71 1.21
C LYS A 176 3.02 8.46 1.59
N PHE A 177 3.18 8.05 2.84
CA PHE A 177 2.51 6.89 3.40
C PHE A 177 1.69 7.27 4.61
N LYS A 178 0.56 6.57 4.77
CA LYS A 178 -0.26 6.60 5.97
C LYS A 178 -0.39 5.19 6.49
N TYR A 179 0.24 4.91 7.62
CA TYR A 179 0.16 3.64 8.32
C TYR A 179 -1.06 3.60 9.25
N ALA A 180 -1.71 2.44 9.34
CA ALA A 180 -2.72 2.11 10.34
C ALA A 180 -2.49 0.68 10.83
N ALA A 181 -2.33 0.50 12.15
CA ALA A 181 -2.26 -0.82 12.75
C ALA A 181 -3.60 -1.56 12.62
N PHE A 182 -3.57 -2.89 12.63
CA PHE A 182 -4.76 -3.72 12.82
C PHE A 182 -5.19 -3.77 14.28
#